data_AF-A0A1B7TIB0-F1
#
_entry.id   AF-A0A1B7TIB0-F1
#
_cell.length_a   1.000
_cell.length_b   1.000
_cell.length_c   1.000
_cell.angle_alpha   90.00
_cell.angle_beta   90.00
_cell.angle_gamma   90.00
#
_symmetry.space_group_name_H-M   'P 1'
#
loop_
_entity.id
_entity.type
_entity.pdbx_description
1 polymer ?
#
loop_
_entity_poly.entity_id
_entity_poly.type
_entity_poly.pdbx_seq_one_letter_code
_entity_poly.pdbx_strand_id
1 'polypeptide(L)'
;ISNFSRKDKTLQEILDFLEKQPPIIPDPIIDYYLKKNGLQLESSKLKKLISIATTKFISDIAIDTYEYSRIRSATAVYNANNSQQKAKQLLMGQQQQKLLQQELNNNSGSTANAADQSAIKSSAEAANGANKGPTTQQQHNDKDKIVLRMSDLSSALKEYGLNIEKPDFYR
;
A
#
# COMPACT_ATOMS: atom_id res chain seq x y z
N ILE A 1 -3.62 -37.56 -9.47
CA ILE A 1 -3.82 -36.12 -9.22
C ILE A 1 -4.09 -35.97 -7.73
N SER A 2 -3.06 -35.63 -6.95
CA SER A 2 -3.17 -35.44 -5.50
C SER A 2 -3.94 -34.15 -5.21
N ASN A 3 -5.03 -34.24 -4.45
CA ASN A 3 -5.76 -33.08 -3.96
C ASN A 3 -4.86 -32.26 -3.03
N PHE A 4 -4.28 -31.16 -3.54
CA PHE A 4 -3.62 -30.15 -2.72
C PHE A 4 -4.66 -29.28 -2.01
N SER A 5 -5.48 -29.91 -1.15
CA SER A 5 -6.35 -29.19 -0.23
C SER A 5 -5.65 -29.14 1.13
N ARG A 6 -5.29 -27.94 1.58
CA ARG A 6 -4.77 -27.74 2.93
C ARG A 6 -5.94 -27.86 3.91
N LYS A 7 -5.83 -28.79 4.85
CA LYS A 7 -6.81 -28.93 5.93
C LYS A 7 -6.73 -27.74 6.89
N ASP A 8 -7.87 -27.35 7.44
CA ASP A 8 -7.92 -26.37 8.52
C ASP A 8 -7.16 -26.89 9.74
N LYS A 9 -6.43 -25.98 10.39
CA LYS A 9 -5.62 -26.31 11.56
C LYS A 9 -6.54 -26.63 12.73
N THR A 10 -6.21 -27.69 13.46
CA THR A 10 -6.91 -28.00 14.71
C THR A 10 -6.51 -27.01 15.81
N LEU A 11 -7.36 -26.86 16.85
CA LEU A 11 -7.05 -25.96 17.97
C LEU A 11 -5.72 -26.36 18.65
N GLN A 12 -5.47 -27.66 18.80
CA GLN A 12 -4.26 -28.16 19.44
C GLN A 12 -3.00 -27.80 18.64
N GLU A 13 -3.04 -27.92 17.31
CA GLU A 13 -1.95 -27.46 16.44
C GLU A 13 -1.71 -25.94 16.56
N ILE A 14 -2.77 -25.15 16.72
CA ILE A 14 -2.65 -23.70 16.92
C ILE A 14 -2.00 -23.40 18.27
N LEU A 15 -2.42 -24.07 19.34
CA LEU A 15 -1.84 -23.88 20.68
C LEU A 15 -0.36 -24.30 20.73
N ASP A 16 0.00 -25.38 20.05
CA ASP A 16 1.39 -25.84 19.95
C ASP A 16 2.23 -24.91 19.06
N PHE A 17 1.63 -24.28 18.04
CA PHE A 17 2.27 -23.23 17.26
C PHE A 17 2.52 -21.96 18.08
N LEU A 18 1.54 -21.54 18.90
CA LEU A 18 1.66 -20.39 19.79
C LEU A 18 2.69 -20.58 20.91
N GLU A 19 2.97 -21.83 21.28
CA GLU A 19 4.05 -22.12 22.22
C GLU A 19 5.42 -21.79 21.61
N LYS A 20 5.60 -22.07 20.31
CA LYS A 20 6.85 -21.84 19.57
C LYS A 20 7.05 -20.38 19.16
N GLN A 21 5.96 -19.65 18.89
CA GLN A 21 6.01 -18.26 18.45
C GLN A 21 5.20 -17.38 19.42
N PRO A 22 5.89 -16.62 20.31
CA PRO A 22 5.19 -15.75 21.23
C PRO A 22 4.50 -14.59 20.49
N PRO A 23 3.28 -14.20 20.91
CA PRO A 23 2.52 -13.14 20.26
C PRO A 23 3.05 -11.74 20.62
N ILE A 24 2.59 -10.72 19.88
CA ILE A 24 3.05 -9.32 20.04
C ILE A 24 2.68 -8.75 21.42
N ILE A 25 1.51 -9.10 21.95
CA ILE A 25 1.07 -8.62 23.28
C ILE A 25 1.69 -9.52 24.37
N PRO A 26 2.52 -8.96 25.29
CA PRO A 26 3.16 -9.70 26.38
C PRO A 26 2.18 -10.26 27.42
N ASP A 27 2.53 -11.39 28.03
CA ASP A 27 1.72 -12.07 29.05
C ASP A 27 1.29 -11.18 30.24
N PRO A 28 2.13 -10.29 30.80
CA PRO A 28 1.71 -9.43 31.92
C PRO A 28 0.55 -8.48 31.60
N ILE A 29 0.45 -8.03 30.34
CA ILE A 29 -0.66 -7.16 29.90
C ILE A 29 -1.96 -7.97 29.87
N ILE A 30 -1.88 -9.21 29.40
CA ILE A 30 -3.02 -10.12 29.34
C ILE A 30 -3.47 -10.45 30.76
N ASP A 31 -2.55 -10.77 31.66
CA ASP A 31 -2.85 -11.06 33.07
C ASP A 31 -3.54 -9.88 33.76
N TYR A 32 -3.12 -8.66 33.47
CA TYR A 32 -3.80 -7.46 33.95
C TYR A 32 -5.25 -7.39 33.46
N TYR A 33 -5.50 -7.57 32.16
CA TYR A 33 -6.85 -7.52 31.61
C TYR A 33 -7.72 -8.71 32.06
N LEU A 34 -7.16 -9.90 32.22
CA LEU A 34 -7.89 -11.06 32.75
C LEU A 34 -8.31 -10.80 34.20
N LYS A 35 -7.37 -10.35 35.05
CA LYS A 35 -7.66 -9.99 36.45
C LYS A 35 -8.69 -8.88 36.55
N LYS A 36 -8.63 -7.86 35.68
CA LYS A 36 -9.62 -6.78 35.62
C LYS A 36 -11.03 -7.29 35.32
N ASN A 37 -11.15 -8.33 34.49
CA ASN A 37 -12.42 -9.00 34.17
C ASN A 37 -12.80 -10.11 35.17
N GLY A 38 -12.02 -10.30 36.25
CA GLY A 38 -12.27 -11.33 37.27
C GLY A 38 -11.89 -12.76 36.87
N LEU A 39 -11.10 -12.92 35.80
CA LEU A 39 -10.66 -14.22 35.29
C LEU A 39 -9.18 -14.45 35.59
N GLN A 40 -8.82 -15.62 36.10
CA GLN A 40 -7.44 -16.03 36.33
C GLN A 40 -7.15 -17.27 35.49
N LEU A 41 -6.13 -17.19 34.63
CA LEU A 41 -5.69 -18.31 33.80
C LEU A 41 -4.30 -18.73 34.23
N GLU A 42 -4.16 -20.00 34.62
CA GLU A 42 -2.87 -20.60 34.94
C GLU A 42 -2.11 -21.02 33.66
N SER A 43 -2.85 -21.42 32.62
CA SER A 43 -2.26 -21.89 31.38
C SER A 43 -1.75 -20.74 30.50
N SER A 44 -0.45 -20.72 30.21
CA SER A 44 0.16 -19.76 29.27
C SER A 44 -0.39 -19.89 27.84
N LYS A 45 -0.81 -21.10 27.43
CA LYS A 45 -1.40 -21.37 26.10
C LYS A 45 -2.66 -20.54 25.83
N LEU A 46 -3.58 -20.47 26.80
CA LEU A 46 -4.80 -19.67 26.63
C LEU A 46 -4.49 -18.16 26.64
N LYS A 47 -3.53 -17.70 27.46
CA LYS A 47 -3.08 -16.29 27.44
C LYS A 47 -2.62 -15.91 26.03
N LYS A 48 -1.75 -16.74 25.43
CA LYS A 48 -1.25 -16.53 24.07
C LYS A 48 -2.35 -16.60 23.00
N LEU A 49 -3.34 -17.47 23.17
CA LEU A 49 -4.50 -17.55 22.27
C LEU A 49 -5.33 -16.25 22.30
N ILE A 50 -5.62 -15.72 23.49
CA ILE A 50 -6.34 -14.45 23.64
C ILE A 50 -5.52 -13.30 23.03
N SER A 51 -4.20 -13.32 23.24
CA SER A 51 -3.26 -12.36 22.64
C SER A 51 -3.38 -12.32 21.12
N ILE A 52 -3.32 -13.49 20.46
CA ILE A 52 -3.34 -13.55 19.01
C ILE A 52 -4.72 -13.21 18.45
N ALA A 53 -5.80 -13.62 19.12
CA ALA A 53 -7.16 -13.26 18.74
C ALA A 53 -7.35 -11.73 18.76
N THR A 54 -6.89 -11.08 19.84
CA THR A 54 -6.97 -9.61 19.98
C THR A 54 -6.12 -8.90 18.94
N THR A 55 -4.90 -9.39 18.69
CA THR A 55 -4.01 -8.82 17.68
C THR A 55 -4.57 -8.96 16.27
N LYS A 56 -5.18 -10.12 15.95
CA LYS A 56 -5.87 -10.37 14.68
C LYS A 56 -7.05 -9.42 14.52
N PHE A 57 -7.88 -9.27 15.56
CA PHE A 57 -9.01 -8.34 15.55
C PHE A 57 -8.59 -6.88 15.28
N ILE A 58 -7.54 -6.39 15.96
CA ILE A 58 -7.01 -5.04 15.72
C ILE A 58 -6.45 -4.91 14.29
N SER A 59 -5.81 -5.98 13.79
CA SER A 59 -5.24 -5.99 12.43
C SER A 59 -6.34 -5.89 11.36
N ASP A 60 -7.46 -6.59 11.53
CA ASP A 60 -8.60 -6.50 10.61
C ASP A 60 -9.16 -5.06 10.57
N ILE A 61 -9.39 -4.44 11.73
CA ILE A 61 -9.85 -3.04 11.80
C ILE A 61 -8.85 -2.09 11.13
N ALA A 62 -7.55 -2.30 11.35
CA ALA A 62 -6.51 -1.47 10.76
C ALA A 62 -6.45 -1.60 9.24
N ILE A 63 -6.66 -2.81 8.71
CA ILE A 63 -6.75 -3.06 7.26
C ILE A 63 -7.97 -2.36 6.68
N ASP A 64 -9.15 -2.50 7.30
CA ASP A 64 -10.37 -1.84 6.80
C ASP A 64 -10.20 -0.31 6.82
N THR A 65 -9.63 0.23 7.90
CA THR A 65 -9.34 1.66 7.99
C THR A 65 -8.34 2.13 6.93
N TYR A 66 -7.34 1.29 6.61
CA TYR A 66 -6.39 1.56 5.53
C TYR A 66 -7.08 1.61 4.16
N GLU A 67 -8.02 0.70 3.88
CA GLU A 67 -8.82 0.72 2.65
C GLU A 67 -9.67 2.00 2.57
N TYR A 68 -10.33 2.39 3.66
CA TYR A 68 -11.06 3.67 3.75
C TYR A 68 -10.17 4.88 3.47
N SER A 69 -8.97 4.93 4.05
CA SER A 69 -8.02 6.03 3.85
C SER A 69 -7.53 6.09 2.40
N ARG A 70 -7.28 4.93 1.79
CA ARG A 70 -6.77 4.83 0.41
C ARG A 70 -7.81 5.25 -0.62
N ILE A 71 -9.08 4.87 -0.44
CA ILE A 71 -10.16 5.23 -1.38
C ILE A 71 -10.50 6.72 -1.28
N ARG A 72 -10.45 7.30 -0.08
CA ARG A 72 -10.69 8.74 0.11
C ARG A 72 -9.58 9.61 -0.47
N SER A 73 -8.36 9.07 -0.60
CA SER A 73 -7.22 9.79 -1.15
C SER A 73 -7.25 9.80 -2.69
N ALA A 74 -7.59 10.95 -3.27
CA ALA A 74 -7.60 11.14 -4.72
C ALA A 74 -6.24 10.85 -5.36
N THR A 75 -5.14 11.20 -4.69
CA THR A 75 -3.77 10.89 -5.14
C THR A 75 -3.54 9.38 -5.20
N ALA A 76 -3.99 8.63 -4.19
CA ALA A 76 -3.82 7.18 -4.16
C ALA A 76 -4.60 6.49 -5.29
N VAL A 77 -5.84 6.91 -5.53
CA VAL A 77 -6.68 6.39 -6.63
C VAL A 77 -6.09 6.74 -8.00
N TYR A 78 -5.64 7.98 -8.19
CA TYR A 78 -4.99 8.42 -9.44
C TYR A 78 -3.71 7.62 -9.73
N ASN A 79 -2.89 7.38 -8.71
CA ASN A 79 -1.66 6.60 -8.86
C ASN A 79 -1.93 5.14 -9.20
N ALA A 80 -2.97 4.53 -8.60
CA ALA A 80 -3.35 3.15 -8.90
C ALA A 80 -3.76 3.00 -10.39
N ASN A 81 -4.60 3.90 -10.89
CA ASN A 81 -5.08 3.87 -12.28
C ASN A 81 -3.98 4.12 -13.32
N ASN A 82 -3.02 5.00 -13.03
CA ASN A 82 -1.98 5.41 -13.97
C ASN A 82 -0.61 4.75 -13.71
N SER A 83 -0.57 3.68 -12.91
CA SER A 83 0.66 3.01 -12.47
C SER A 83 1.52 2.50 -13.65
N GLN A 84 0.90 1.83 -14.63
CA GLN A 84 1.59 1.30 -15.81
C GLN A 84 2.07 2.42 -16.76
N GLN A 85 1.27 3.47 -16.92
CA GLN A 85 1.64 4.62 -17.76
C GLN A 85 2.84 5.36 -17.17
N LYS A 86 2.85 5.58 -15.85
CA LYS A 86 3.99 6.16 -15.12
C LYS A 86 5.23 5.27 -15.23
N ALA A 87 5.09 3.95 -15.10
CA ALA A 87 6.20 3.00 -15.27
C ALA A 87 6.79 3.06 -16.69
N LYS A 88 5.94 3.12 -17.72
CA LYS A 88 6.38 3.26 -19.12
C LYS A 88 7.11 4.58 -19.35
N GLN A 89 6.61 5.68 -18.79
CA GLN A 89 7.26 6.99 -18.88
C GLN A 89 8.63 7.01 -18.20
N LEU A 90 8.76 6.35 -17.04
CA LEU A 90 10.04 6.23 -16.34
C LEU A 90 11.06 5.40 -17.13
N LEU A 91 10.62 4.29 -17.74
CA LEU A 91 11.48 3.46 -18.58
C LEU A 91 11.98 4.21 -19.82
N MET A 92 11.08 4.97 -20.47
CA MET A 92 11.43 5.80 -21.62
C MET A 92 12.45 6.89 -21.24
N GLY A 93 12.31 7.50 -20.05
CA GLY A 93 13.28 8.47 -19.53
C GLY A 93 14.68 7.89 -19.32
N GLN A 94 14.78 6.64 -18.84
CA GLN A 94 16.08 5.95 -18.68
C GLN A 94 16.72 5.60 -20.03
N GLN A 95 15.92 5.21 -21.03
CA GLN A 95 16.42 4.90 -22.36
C GLN A 95 16.97 6.15 -23.07
N GLN A 96 16.32 7.30 -22.88
CA GLN A 96 16.75 8.56 -23.47
C GLN A 96 18.09 9.07 -22.89
N GLN A 97 18.31 8.90 -21.58
CA GLN A 97 19.62 9.20 -20.96
C GLN A 97 20.74 8.27 -21.47
N LYS A 98 20.42 7.00 -21.71
CA LYS A 98 21.39 6.03 -22.24
C LYS A 98 21.82 6.34 -23.67
N LEU A 99 20.87 6.78 -24.51
CA LEU A 99 21.15 7.27 -25.86
C LEU A 99 21.98 8.57 -25.85
N LEU A 100 21.66 9.52 -24.96
CA LEU A 100 22.46 10.76 -24.82
C LEU A 100 23.92 10.50 -24.41
N GLN A 101 24.18 9.49 -23.58
CA GLN A 101 25.55 9.12 -23.19
C GLN A 101 26.33 8.44 -24.34
N GLN A 102 25.64 7.77 -25.26
CA GLN A 102 26.26 7.10 -26.40
C GLN A 102 26.64 8.08 -27.54
N GLU A 103 25.89 9.17 -27.71
CA GLU A 103 26.23 10.22 -28.68
C GLU A 103 27.43 11.10 -28.28
N LEU A 104 27.82 11.13 -26.99
CA LEU A 104 29.01 11.86 -26.53
C LEU A 104 30.34 11.12 -26.77
N ASN A 105 30.31 9.83 -27.15
CA ASN A 105 31.52 9.02 -27.36
C ASN A 105 31.86 8.78 -28.84
N ASN A 106 31.00 9.20 -29.77
CA ASN A 106 31.16 8.97 -31.21
C ASN A 106 31.21 10.29 -31.98
N ASN A 107 32.16 11.17 -31.65
CA ASN A 107 32.47 12.30 -32.53
C ASN A 107 33.97 12.50 -32.71
N SER A 108 34.54 11.59 -33.52
CA SER A 108 35.79 11.78 -34.23
C SER A 108 35.57 11.35 -35.68
N GLY A 109 35.14 12.27 -36.54
CA GLY A 109 35.31 12.10 -38.00
C GLY A 109 34.18 12.60 -38.92
N SER A 110 34.40 13.79 -39.47
CA SER A 110 34.25 14.13 -40.90
C SER A 110 32.89 14.59 -41.48
N THR A 111 32.84 15.90 -41.75
CA THR A 111 32.31 16.66 -42.90
C THR A 111 31.38 16.02 -43.97
N ALA A 112 30.26 16.75 -44.19
CA ALA A 112 29.59 17.13 -45.46
C ALA A 112 28.87 16.06 -46.32
N ASN A 113 27.53 16.14 -46.42
CA ASN A 113 26.81 16.68 -47.59
C ASN A 113 25.28 16.56 -47.46
N ALA A 114 24.58 17.51 -48.09
CA ALA A 114 23.14 17.66 -48.15
C ALA A 114 22.46 16.67 -49.10
N ALA A 115 21.21 16.25 -48.80
CA ALA A 115 20.10 16.18 -49.76
C ALA A 115 18.81 15.60 -49.13
N ASP A 116 17.75 16.37 -49.30
CA ASP A 116 16.39 15.95 -49.70
C ASP A 116 15.33 15.52 -48.68
N GLN A 117 14.18 16.17 -48.87
CA GLN A 117 12.91 16.04 -48.17
C GLN A 117 12.09 14.90 -48.77
N SER A 118 11.25 14.24 -47.97
CA SER A 118 9.81 14.03 -48.26
C SER A 118 9.25 12.83 -47.49
N ALA A 119 8.20 13.05 -46.71
CA ALA A 119 6.95 12.28 -46.74
C ALA A 119 6.14 12.54 -45.45
N ILE A 120 5.03 13.26 -45.67
CA ILE A 120 3.94 13.54 -44.74
C ILE A 120 2.94 12.35 -44.80
N LYS A 121 2.20 12.16 -43.69
CA LYS A 121 0.97 11.34 -43.45
C LYS A 121 1.31 10.02 -42.77
N SER A 122 0.71 9.63 -41.65
CA SER A 122 -0.63 9.82 -41.06
C SER A 122 -0.50 9.34 -39.60
N SER A 123 -1.22 9.73 -38.56
CA SER A 123 -2.62 10.11 -38.37
C SER A 123 -2.71 10.62 -36.93
N ALA A 124 -3.32 11.79 -36.76
CA ALA A 124 -3.68 12.35 -35.48
C ALA A 124 -4.84 11.55 -34.88
N GLU A 125 -4.64 10.92 -33.72
CA GLU A 125 -5.72 10.49 -32.81
C GLU A 125 -5.11 9.98 -31.49
N ALA A 126 -4.73 10.91 -30.62
CA ALA A 126 -4.72 10.80 -29.15
C ALA A 126 -4.04 12.04 -28.53
N ALA A 127 -4.34 13.23 -29.06
CA ALA A 127 -3.93 14.48 -28.46
C ALA A 127 -4.96 14.92 -27.41
N ASN A 128 -4.96 14.26 -26.25
CA ASN A 128 -5.45 14.91 -25.04
C ASN A 128 -4.79 14.30 -23.80
N GLY A 129 -3.72 14.94 -23.31
CA GLY A 129 -2.99 14.53 -22.11
C GLY A 129 -1.53 14.95 -22.06
N ALA A 130 -0.95 15.37 -23.20
CA ALA A 130 0.47 15.70 -23.32
C ALA A 130 0.76 17.20 -23.11
N ASN A 131 0.30 17.79 -22.01
CA ASN A 131 0.80 19.10 -21.57
C ASN A 131 0.73 19.26 -20.04
N LYS A 132 1.47 18.39 -19.34
CA LYS A 132 2.10 18.74 -18.07
C LYS A 132 3.52 18.18 -18.13
N GLY A 133 4.51 19.08 -18.13
CA GLY A 133 5.92 18.71 -18.10
C GLY A 133 6.27 17.80 -16.91
N PRO A 134 7.45 17.15 -16.93
CA PRO A 134 7.82 16.13 -15.94
C PRO A 134 8.05 16.65 -14.51
N THR A 135 7.85 17.94 -14.24
CA THR A 135 8.37 18.60 -13.02
C THR A 135 7.35 18.86 -11.91
N THR A 136 6.04 18.67 -12.10
CA THR A 136 5.04 19.01 -11.05
C THR A 136 4.37 17.82 -10.37
N GLN A 137 4.40 16.62 -10.95
CA GLN A 137 3.71 15.44 -10.40
C GLN A 137 4.60 14.56 -9.51
N GLN A 138 5.91 14.67 -9.67
CA GLN A 138 6.88 13.93 -8.85
C GLN A 138 6.90 14.46 -7.41
N GLN A 139 6.76 15.78 -7.23
CA GLN A 139 6.80 16.42 -5.91
C GLN A 139 5.54 16.21 -5.05
N HIS A 140 4.40 15.84 -5.63
CA HIS A 140 3.15 15.67 -4.88
C HIS A 140 3.07 14.28 -4.22
N ASN A 141 3.58 13.26 -4.91
CA ASN A 141 3.56 11.88 -4.41
C ASN A 141 4.47 11.66 -3.19
N ASP A 142 5.61 12.36 -3.11
CA ASP A 142 6.50 12.26 -1.94
C ASP A 142 5.94 12.98 -0.70
N LYS A 143 4.98 13.89 -0.88
CA LYS A 143 4.32 14.63 0.21
C LYS A 143 3.10 13.91 0.76
N ASP A 144 2.42 13.12 -0.06
CA ASP A 144 1.21 12.41 0.32
C ASP A 144 1.55 11.11 1.09
N LYS A 145 1.70 11.25 2.41
CA LYS A 145 1.87 10.13 3.34
C LYS A 145 0.51 9.64 3.81
N ILE A 146 0.39 8.33 3.98
CA ILE A 146 -0.80 7.71 4.58
C ILE A 146 -0.84 8.09 6.06
N VAL A 147 -1.99 8.58 6.51
CA VAL A 147 -2.23 9.00 7.90
C VAL A 147 -3.52 8.35 8.38
N LEU A 148 -3.48 7.72 9.55
CA LEU A 148 -4.66 7.18 10.22
C LEU A 148 -5.51 8.34 10.76
N ARG A 149 -6.57 8.72 10.02
CA ARG A 149 -7.46 9.82 10.40
C ARG A 149 -8.68 9.32 11.17
N MET A 150 -9.20 10.15 12.07
CA MET A 150 -10.43 9.85 12.81
C MET A 150 -11.62 9.59 11.90
N SER A 151 -11.74 10.30 10.77
CA SER A 151 -12.80 10.11 9.79
C SER A 151 -12.77 8.75 9.11
N ASP A 152 -11.57 8.18 8.91
CA ASP A 152 -11.40 6.86 8.29
C ASP A 152 -11.68 5.77 9.32
N LEU A 153 -11.16 5.95 10.54
CA LEU A 153 -11.39 5.04 11.66
C LEU A 153 -12.87 4.99 12.07
N SER A 154 -13.56 6.14 12.10
CA SER A 154 -15.00 6.18 12.43
C SER A 154 -15.84 5.47 11.36
N SER A 155 -15.47 5.59 10.08
CA SER A 155 -16.15 4.90 8.99
C SER A 155 -15.94 3.39 9.09
N ALA A 156 -14.71 2.92 9.33
CA ALA A 156 -14.42 1.51 9.51
C ALA A 156 -15.18 0.94 10.73
N LEU A 157 -15.08 1.58 11.90
CA LEU A 157 -15.71 1.10 13.13
C LEU A 157 -17.25 1.12 13.08
N LYS A 158 -17.85 1.93 12.22
CA LYS A 158 -19.30 1.92 11.98
C LYS A 158 -19.78 0.60 11.39
N GLU A 159 -18.96 -0.08 10.57
CA GLU A 159 -19.26 -1.42 10.05
C GLU A 159 -19.22 -2.49 11.16
N TYR A 160 -18.36 -2.28 12.15
CA TYR A 160 -18.27 -3.11 13.36
C TYR A 160 -19.35 -2.76 14.41
N GLY A 161 -20.27 -1.83 14.10
CA GLY A 161 -21.38 -1.45 14.98
C GLY A 161 -21.06 -0.37 16.03
N LEU A 162 -19.90 0.29 15.93
CA LEU A 162 -19.50 1.37 16.85
C LEU A 162 -19.71 2.74 16.20
N ASN A 163 -20.50 3.61 16.85
CA ASN A 163 -20.66 4.99 16.41
C ASN A 163 -19.68 5.91 17.12
N ILE A 164 -18.72 6.48 16.38
CA ILE A 164 -17.76 7.45 16.89
C ILE A 164 -17.95 8.76 16.13
N GLU A 165 -18.64 9.71 16.75
CA GLU A 165 -18.82 11.07 16.22
C GLU A 165 -17.97 12.03 17.05
N LYS A 166 -16.84 12.46 16.46
CA LYS A 166 -16.05 13.56 17.00
C LYS A 166 -16.44 14.84 16.24
N PRO A 167 -16.96 15.88 16.92
CA PRO A 167 -17.25 17.14 16.25
C PRO A 167 -15.95 17.81 15.78
N ASP A 168 -16.00 18.43 14.61
CA ASP A 168 -14.83 19.14 14.05
C ASP A 168 -14.46 20.39 14.86
N PHE A 169 -15.46 21.00 15.51
CA PHE A 169 -15.28 22.14 16.39
C PHE A 169 -16.31 22.08 17.55
N TYR A 170 -15.92 22.61 18.70
CA TYR A 170 -16.83 22.90 19.80
C TYR A 170 -17.22 24.39 19.68
N ARG A 171 -18.51 24.67 19.50
CA ARG A 171 -19.08 26.02 19.52
C ARG A 171 -19.73 26.29 20.85
#